data_AF-A0A1S2ND77-F1
#
_entry.id   AF-A0A1S2ND77-F1
#
_cell.length_a   1.000
_cell.length_b   1.000
_cell.length_c   1.000
_cell.angle_alpha   90.00
_cell.angle_beta   90.00
_cell.angle_gamma   90.00
#
_symmetry.space_group_name_H-M   'P 1'
#
loop_
_entity.id
_entity.type
_entity.pdbx_description
1 polymer ?
#
loop_
_entity_poly.entity_id
_entity_poly.type
_entity_poly.pdbx_seq_one_letter_code
_entity_poly.pdbx_strand_id
1 'polypeptide(L)'
;MKARFNRGARRAQTGSVAVEAAIILPVLILFLAVPLFMARIFWYYSVAEKAAHDGARFMSQATRLEIQDSTGGAEPAVAALAKAIVNAELDEIRPGLVGAAPSVLCDGLLCDGLSVPSTVRVAVRIRIHDEIFGFVTNPLFGEDGLLLVADVTVRYAGN
;
A
#
# COMPACT_ATOMS: atom_id res chain seq x y z
N MET A 1 -27.17 33.89 -59.96
CA MET A 1 -27.95 32.76 -59.41
C MET A 1 -27.29 32.32 -58.10
N LYS A 2 -28.08 32.30 -57.01
CA LYS A 2 -27.78 31.79 -55.64
C LYS A 2 -27.32 30.32 -55.68
N ALA A 3 -26.64 29.70 -54.70
CA ALA A 3 -26.20 30.11 -53.37
C ALA A 3 -25.14 29.13 -52.82
N ARG A 4 -24.30 29.69 -51.93
CA ARG A 4 -23.69 29.11 -50.72
C ARG A 4 -24.13 27.68 -50.37
N PHE A 5 -23.23 26.71 -50.56
CA PHE A 5 -23.35 25.39 -49.94
C PHE A 5 -21.96 24.85 -49.59
N ASN A 6 -21.36 25.29 -48.48
CA ASN A 6 -20.21 24.56 -47.92
C ASN A 6 -19.89 24.76 -46.43
N ARG A 7 -20.77 25.43 -45.66
CA ARG A 7 -20.57 25.59 -44.20
C ARG A 7 -21.25 24.48 -43.37
N GLY A 8 -22.26 23.80 -43.92
CA GLY A 8 -23.01 22.73 -43.23
C GLY A 8 -22.25 21.39 -43.14
N ALA A 9 -21.51 21.01 -44.18
CA ALA A 9 -20.77 19.75 -44.24
C ALA A 9 -19.65 19.66 -43.19
N ARG A 10 -18.88 20.75 -42.98
CA ARG A 10 -17.87 20.82 -41.91
C ARG A 10 -18.49 20.74 -40.51
N ARG A 11 -19.68 21.33 -40.31
CA ARG A 11 -20.41 21.27 -39.03
C ARG A 11 -20.99 19.87 -38.74
N ALA A 12 -21.45 19.17 -39.77
CA ALA A 12 -21.91 17.78 -39.65
C ALA A 12 -20.74 16.81 -39.36
N GLN A 13 -19.58 17.02 -39.99
CA GLN A 13 -18.36 16.25 -39.70
C GLN A 13 -17.87 16.43 -38.26
N THR A 14 -17.94 17.65 -37.70
CA THR A 14 -17.61 17.87 -36.28
C THR A 14 -18.59 17.21 -35.31
N GLY A 15 -19.85 17.00 -35.71
CA GLY A 15 -20.84 16.29 -34.89
C GLY A 15 -20.59 14.79 -34.82
N SER A 16 -20.19 14.17 -35.95
CA SER A 16 -19.85 12.73 -36.01
C SER A 16 -18.69 12.38 -35.09
N VAL A 17 -17.62 13.19 -35.14
CA VAL A 17 -16.43 12.99 -34.29
C VAL A 17 -16.78 13.12 -32.80
N ALA A 18 -17.69 14.03 -32.44
CA ALA A 18 -18.13 14.18 -31.06
C ALA A 18 -18.87 12.94 -30.54
N VAL A 19 -19.69 12.30 -31.38
CA VAL A 19 -20.41 11.07 -31.02
C VAL A 19 -19.46 9.88 -30.89
N GLU A 20 -18.52 9.72 -31.81
CA GLU A 20 -17.49 8.68 -31.71
C GLU A 20 -16.61 8.86 -30.46
N ALA A 21 -16.19 10.09 -30.18
CA ALA A 21 -15.45 10.40 -28.96
C ALA A 21 -16.25 10.11 -27.69
N ALA A 22 -17.55 10.40 -27.67
CA ALA A 22 -18.42 10.13 -26.52
C ALA A 22 -18.53 8.62 -26.20
N ILE A 23 -18.35 7.75 -27.20
CA ILE A 23 -18.38 6.30 -27.01
C ILE A 23 -16.99 5.75 -26.64
N ILE A 24 -15.93 6.24 -27.28
CA ILE A 24 -14.57 5.73 -27.06
C ILE A 24 -13.99 6.22 -25.72
N LEU A 25 -14.29 7.45 -25.32
CA LEU A 25 -13.75 8.08 -24.11
C LEU A 25 -14.05 7.30 -22.81
N PRO A 26 -15.28 6.84 -22.52
CA PRO A 26 -15.53 6.03 -21.33
C PRO A 26 -14.78 4.69 -21.34
N VAL A 27 -14.61 4.07 -22.51
CA VAL A 27 -13.82 2.83 -22.65
C VAL A 27 -12.34 3.12 -22.34
N LEU A 28 -11.79 4.21 -22.87
CA LEU A 28 -10.42 4.63 -22.56
C LEU A 28 -10.24 4.96 -21.07
N ILE A 29 -11.20 5.63 -20.44
CA ILE A 29 -11.16 5.90 -18.99
C ILE A 29 -11.12 4.60 -18.20
N LEU A 30 -11.93 3.60 -18.57
CA LEU A 30 -11.90 2.28 -17.94
C LEU A 30 -10.52 1.62 -18.07
N PHE A 31 -9.96 1.63 -19.28
CA PHE A 31 -8.63 1.11 -19.56
C PHE A 31 -7.51 1.87 -18.85
N LEU A 32 -7.72 3.14 -18.50
CA LEU A 32 -6.77 3.97 -17.75
C LEU A 32 -6.92 3.78 -16.24
N ALA A 33 -8.14 3.60 -15.74
CA ALA A 33 -8.44 3.45 -14.32
C ALA A 33 -7.70 2.24 -13.71
N VAL A 34 -7.76 1.09 -14.39
CA VAL A 34 -7.13 -0.16 -13.92
C VAL A 34 -5.61 -0.04 -13.75
N PRO A 35 -4.81 0.37 -14.75
CA PRO A 35 -3.36 0.50 -14.58
C PRO A 35 -2.97 1.60 -13.60
N LEU A 36 -3.74 2.70 -13.49
CA LEU A 36 -3.50 3.71 -12.46
C LEU A 36 -3.72 3.16 -11.05
N PHE A 37 -4.78 2.40 -10.83
CA PHE A 37 -5.03 1.74 -9.56
C PHE A 37 -3.95 0.69 -9.25
N MET A 38 -3.51 -0.07 -10.25
CA MET A 38 -2.42 -1.04 -10.10
C MET A 38 -1.08 -0.37 -9.77
N ALA A 39 -0.74 0.74 -10.43
CA ALA A 39 0.44 1.54 -10.12
C ALA A 39 0.39 2.05 -8.68
N ARG A 40 -0.78 2.48 -8.21
CA ARG A 40 -1.02 2.84 -6.82
C ARG A 40 -0.76 1.64 -5.89
N ILE A 41 -1.34 0.48 -6.15
CA ILE A 41 -1.10 -0.73 -5.34
C ILE A 41 0.40 -1.03 -5.21
N PHE A 42 1.15 -1.01 -6.32
CA PHE A 42 2.59 -1.28 -6.30
C PHE A 42 3.38 -0.23 -5.51
N TRP A 43 3.01 1.05 -5.62
CA TRP A 43 3.60 2.11 -4.81
C TRP A 43 3.43 1.84 -3.32
N TYR A 44 2.19 1.62 -2.87
CA TYR A 44 1.89 1.34 -1.46
C TYR A 44 2.59 0.08 -0.96
N TYR A 45 2.65 -0.97 -1.77
CA TYR A 45 3.38 -2.19 -1.44
C TYR A 45 4.88 -1.91 -1.24
N SER A 46 5.51 -1.15 -2.14
CA SER A 46 6.94 -0.83 -2.04
C SER A 46 7.28 -0.01 -0.79
N VAL A 47 6.39 0.92 -0.39
CA VAL A 47 6.55 1.69 0.86
C VAL A 47 6.39 0.77 2.07
N ALA A 48 5.40 -0.13 2.07
CA ALA A 48 5.19 -1.09 3.15
C ALA A 48 6.36 -2.08 3.29
N GLU A 49 6.92 -2.55 2.16
CA GLU A 49 8.09 -3.44 2.14
C GLU A 49 9.33 -2.74 2.67
N LYS A 50 9.58 -1.50 2.25
CA LYS A 50 10.66 -0.67 2.79
C LYS A 50 10.51 -0.46 4.30
N ALA A 51 9.31 -0.08 4.75
CA ALA A 51 9.04 0.11 6.18
C ALA A 51 9.28 -1.18 6.99
N ALA A 52 8.79 -2.32 6.50
CA ALA A 52 9.02 -3.62 7.12
C ALA A 52 10.52 -3.97 7.18
N HIS A 53 11.26 -3.69 6.10
CA HIS A 53 12.69 -3.92 6.03
C HIS A 53 13.48 -3.05 7.02
N ASP A 54 13.15 -1.76 7.14
CA ASP A 54 13.80 -0.85 8.08
C ASP A 54 13.51 -1.23 9.54
N GLY A 55 12.27 -1.63 9.85
CA GLY A 55 11.91 -2.19 11.15
C GLY A 55 12.65 -3.49 11.46
N ALA A 56 12.74 -4.41 10.50
CA ALA A 56 13.45 -5.68 10.66
C ALA A 56 14.96 -5.46 10.87
N ARG A 57 15.55 -4.55 10.10
CA ARG A 57 16.95 -4.16 10.24
C ARG A 57 17.23 -3.56 11.61
N PHE A 58 16.37 -2.65 12.09
CA PHE A 58 16.49 -2.08 13.42
C PHE A 58 16.46 -3.16 14.51
N MET A 59 15.48 -4.07 14.47
CA MET A 59 15.39 -5.19 15.40
C MET A 59 16.59 -6.14 15.33
N SER A 60 17.16 -6.35 14.14
CA SER A 60 18.34 -7.21 13.99
C SER A 60 19.58 -6.66 14.70
N GLN A 61 19.64 -5.34 14.91
CA GLN A 61 20.74 -4.63 15.56
C GLN A 61 20.51 -4.39 17.06
N ALA A 62 19.31 -4.68 17.56
CA ALA A 62 18.97 -4.55 18.96
C ALA A 62 19.89 -5.39 19.83
N THR A 63 20.31 -4.87 20.98
CA THR A 63 21.15 -5.62 21.91
C THR A 63 20.32 -6.65 22.69
N ARG A 64 20.97 -7.71 23.18
CA ARG A 64 20.29 -8.73 24.00
C ARG A 64 19.61 -8.13 25.22
N LEU A 65 20.27 -7.16 25.85
CA LEU A 65 19.75 -6.49 27.04
C LEU A 65 18.43 -5.79 26.75
N GLU A 66 18.32 -5.08 25.63
CA GLU A 66 17.10 -4.34 25.29
C GLU A 66 15.95 -5.27 24.84
N ILE A 67 16.26 -6.45 24.31
CA ILE A 67 15.24 -7.47 24.04
C ILE A 67 14.78 -8.15 25.34
N GLN A 68 15.71 -8.41 26.26
CA GLN A 68 15.44 -9.06 27.54
C GLN A 68 14.97 -8.12 28.66
N ASP A 69 14.83 -6.83 28.37
CA ASP A 69 14.45 -5.79 29.36
C ASP A 69 12.96 -5.84 29.76
N SER A 70 12.16 -6.75 29.17
CA SER A 70 10.75 -6.84 29.53
C SER A 70 10.60 -7.46 30.92
N THR A 71 10.11 -6.66 31.87
CA THR A 71 9.76 -7.13 33.20
C THR A 71 8.45 -7.90 33.15
N GLY A 72 8.52 -9.19 32.81
CA GLY A 72 7.41 -10.14 33.03
C GLY A 72 6.58 -10.54 31.80
N GLY A 73 7.22 -10.74 30.63
CA GLY A 73 6.53 -11.28 29.45
C GLY A 73 5.79 -10.22 28.61
N ALA A 74 6.07 -8.95 28.85
CA ALA A 74 5.53 -7.83 28.07
C ALA A 74 6.32 -7.63 26.77
N GLU A 75 5.72 -6.92 25.80
CA GLU A 75 6.43 -6.55 24.58
C GLU A 75 7.66 -5.68 24.92
N PRO A 76 8.87 -6.02 24.44
CA PRO A 76 10.06 -5.25 24.74
C PRO A 76 9.96 -3.84 24.11
N ALA A 77 10.53 -2.84 24.80
CA ALA A 77 10.50 -1.45 24.35
C ALA A 77 11.07 -1.28 22.93
N VAL A 78 12.03 -2.11 22.56
CA VAL A 78 12.62 -2.13 21.20
C VAL A 78 11.62 -2.58 20.14
N ALA A 79 10.77 -3.56 20.42
CA ALA A 79 9.73 -3.99 19.49
C ALA A 79 8.66 -2.89 19.31
N ALA A 80 8.32 -2.19 20.40
CA ALA A 80 7.45 -1.02 20.34
C ALA A 80 8.08 0.12 19.52
N LEU A 81 9.39 0.36 19.68
CA LEU A 81 10.14 1.34 18.90
C LEU A 81 10.23 0.95 17.41
N ALA A 82 10.45 -0.33 17.11
CA ALA A 82 10.42 -0.83 15.74
C ALA A 82 9.06 -0.58 15.07
N LYS A 83 7.95 -0.82 15.79
CA LYS A 83 6.61 -0.46 15.31
C LYS A 83 6.45 1.04 15.09
N ALA A 84 7.04 1.88 15.95
CA ALA A 84 7.01 3.33 15.78
C ALA A 84 7.79 3.79 14.54
N ILE A 85 8.96 3.21 14.25
CA ILE A 85 9.74 3.46 13.03
C ILE A 85 8.90 3.08 11.79
N VAL A 86 8.32 1.89 11.80
CA VAL A 86 7.45 1.43 10.71
C VAL A 86 6.27 2.38 10.52
N ASN A 87 5.62 2.83 11.60
CA ASN A 87 4.51 3.78 11.50
C ASN A 87 4.95 5.13 10.93
N ALA A 88 6.14 5.61 11.27
CA ALA A 88 6.67 6.86 10.74
C ALA A 88 6.93 6.78 9.22
N GLU A 89 7.44 5.65 8.72
CA GLU A 89 7.60 5.43 7.27
C GLU A 89 6.24 5.33 6.55
N LEU A 90 5.22 4.80 7.21
CA LEU A 90 3.86 4.70 6.64
C LEU A 90 3.10 6.04 6.63
N ASP A 91 3.58 7.07 7.34
CA ASP A 91 2.94 8.39 7.36
C ASP A 91 2.87 9.04 5.97
N GLU A 92 3.81 8.70 5.08
CA GLU A 92 3.81 9.19 3.69
C GLU A 92 2.55 8.73 2.92
N ILE A 93 2.08 7.51 3.18
CA ILE A 93 0.97 6.88 2.45
C ILE A 93 -0.35 6.89 3.24
N ARG A 94 -0.34 7.37 4.48
CA ARG A 94 -1.50 7.44 5.39
C ARG A 94 -2.77 8.08 4.82
N PRO A 95 -2.70 9.20 4.07
CA PRO A 95 -3.91 9.86 3.57
C PRO A 95 -4.80 8.98 2.67
N GLY A 96 -4.27 7.88 2.12
CA GLY A 96 -5.04 6.93 1.33
C GLY A 96 -5.10 5.51 1.90
N LEU A 97 -4.83 5.35 3.20
CA LEU A 97 -4.94 4.09 3.92
C LEU A 97 -6.26 4.04 4.70
N VAL A 98 -7.00 2.93 4.59
CA VAL A 98 -8.16 2.64 5.44
C VAL A 98 -7.71 2.10 6.80
N GLY A 99 -6.56 1.42 6.82
CA GLY A 99 -5.93 0.93 8.04
C GLY A 99 -4.51 0.44 7.79
N ALA A 100 -3.66 0.62 8.79
CA ALA A 100 -2.29 0.11 8.82
C ALA A 100 -2.01 -0.55 10.18
N ALA A 101 -1.53 -1.79 10.15
CA ALA A 101 -1.20 -2.55 11.35
C ALA A 101 0.20 -3.14 11.21
N PRO A 102 1.24 -2.49 11.76
CA PRO A 102 2.56 -3.09 11.88
C PRO A 102 2.57 -4.13 13.00
N SER A 103 3.25 -5.24 12.76
CA SER A 103 3.45 -6.32 13.72
C SER A 103 4.90 -6.77 13.71
N VAL A 104 5.43 -7.06 14.89
CA VAL A 104 6.80 -7.54 15.10
C VAL A 104 6.69 -8.87 15.81
N LEU A 105 7.37 -9.87 15.26
CA LEU A 105 7.35 -11.26 15.68
C LEU A 105 8.78 -11.73 15.93
N CYS A 106 8.98 -12.45 17.03
CA CYS A 106 10.23 -13.09 17.44
C CYS A 106 10.04 -14.60 17.30
N ASP A 107 10.81 -15.26 16.42
CA ASP A 107 10.67 -16.70 16.10
C ASP A 107 9.23 -17.13 15.74
N GLY A 108 8.47 -16.22 15.12
CA GLY A 108 7.08 -16.44 14.71
C GLY A 108 6.03 -16.21 15.80
N LEU A 109 6.43 -15.82 17.02
CA LEU A 109 5.57 -15.47 18.14
C LEU A 109 5.66 -13.97 18.45
N LEU A 110 4.76 -13.45 19.28
CA LEU A 110 4.91 -12.10 19.81
C LEU A 110 6.18 -12.01 20.66
N CYS A 111 6.96 -10.96 20.48
CA CYS A 111 8.13 -10.73 21.31
C CYS A 111 7.68 -10.49 22.75
N ASP A 112 8.06 -11.38 23.67
CA ASP A 112 7.70 -11.34 25.09
C ASP A 112 8.86 -10.89 25.99
N GLY A 113 10.05 -10.71 25.41
CA GLY A 113 11.30 -10.33 26.09
C GLY A 113 11.82 -11.33 27.12
N LEU A 114 11.29 -12.57 27.15
CA LEU A 114 11.79 -13.62 28.04
C LEU A 114 13.01 -14.34 27.45
N SER A 115 13.14 -14.34 26.13
CA SER A 115 14.20 -15.05 25.41
C SER A 115 14.77 -14.22 24.26
N VAL A 116 16.03 -14.51 23.92
CA VAL A 116 16.69 -13.93 22.76
C VAL A 116 16.26 -14.72 21.52
N PRO A 117 15.63 -14.07 20.51
CA PRO A 117 15.15 -14.78 19.33
C PRO A 117 16.29 -15.18 18.40
N SER A 118 16.04 -16.20 17.58
CA SER A 118 16.94 -16.56 16.48
C SER A 118 16.63 -15.77 15.20
N THR A 119 15.35 -15.42 15.02
CA THR A 119 14.81 -14.71 13.86
C THR A 119 13.84 -13.62 14.32
N VAL A 120 13.87 -12.49 13.63
CA VAL A 120 12.89 -11.42 13.81
C VAL A 120 12.16 -11.21 12.49
N ARG A 121 10.85 -11.12 12.59
CA ARG A 121 9.94 -10.92 11.47
C ARG A 121 9.12 -9.66 11.71
N VAL A 122 9.16 -8.74 10.76
CA VAL A 122 8.35 -7.52 10.77
C VAL A 122 7.38 -7.60 9.61
N ALA A 123 6.10 -7.48 9.93
CA ALA A 123 5.03 -7.57 8.95
C ALA A 123 4.16 -6.30 9.02
N VAL A 124 3.91 -5.72 7.85
CA VAL A 124 3.08 -4.54 7.66
C VAL A 124 1.83 -4.95 6.90
N ARG A 125 0.68 -4.78 7.54
CA ARG A 125 -0.62 -5.03 6.91
C ARG A 125 -1.29 -3.70 6.64
N ILE A 126 -1.55 -3.41 5.37
CA ILE A 126 -2.24 -2.19 4.95
C ILE A 126 -3.48 -2.53 4.15
N ARG A 127 -4.52 -1.72 4.31
CA ARG A 127 -5.77 -1.84 3.56
C ARG A 127 -5.99 -0.59 2.74
N ILE A 128 -6.17 -0.77 1.43
CA ILE A 128 -6.28 0.31 0.46
C ILE A 128 -7.66 0.25 -0.20
N HIS A 129 -8.26 1.41 -0.38
CA HIS A 129 -9.49 1.59 -1.15
C HIS A 129 -9.24 2.55 -2.32
N ASP A 130 -9.98 2.38 -3.41
CA ASP A 130 -9.92 3.28 -4.56
C ASP A 130 -11.01 4.35 -4.44
N GLU A 131 -10.60 5.57 -4.11
CA GLU A 131 -11.53 6.70 -4.01
C GLU A 131 -11.86 7.34 -5.36
N ILE A 132 -11.02 7.12 -6.38
CA ILE A 132 -11.12 7.83 -7.66
C ILE A 132 -11.96 7.00 -8.65
N PHE A 133 -11.66 5.71 -8.75
CA PHE A 133 -12.33 4.79 -9.66
C PHE A 133 -13.03 3.64 -8.94
N GLY A 134 -13.37 3.81 -7.65
CA GLY A 134 -14.02 2.78 -6.82
C GLY A 134 -15.28 2.17 -7.47
N PHE A 135 -16.03 2.94 -8.25
CA PHE A 135 -17.18 2.41 -9.01
C PHE A 135 -16.81 1.33 -10.05
N VAL A 136 -15.56 1.33 -10.53
CA VAL A 136 -15.01 0.33 -11.45
C VAL A 136 -14.21 -0.74 -10.69
N THR A 137 -13.40 -0.33 -9.73
CA THR A 137 -12.41 -1.20 -9.09
C THR A 137 -12.97 -1.97 -7.89
N ASN A 138 -13.92 -1.42 -7.13
CA ASN A 138 -14.51 -2.11 -5.98
C ASN A 138 -15.22 -3.43 -6.36
N PRO A 139 -15.98 -3.52 -7.48
CA PRO A 139 -16.53 -4.79 -7.93
C PRO A 139 -15.48 -5.85 -8.32
N LEU A 140 -14.25 -5.44 -8.64
CA LEU A 140 -13.17 -6.33 -9.05
C LEU A 140 -12.29 -6.78 -7.88
N PHE A 141 -12.05 -5.89 -6.91
CA PHE A 141 -11.09 -6.10 -5.82
C PHE A 141 -11.73 -6.21 -4.42
N GLY A 142 -13.04 -6.00 -4.31
CA GLY A 142 -13.82 -6.07 -3.07
C GLY A 142 -14.11 -4.70 -2.46
N GLU A 143 -15.32 -4.52 -1.91
CA GLU A 143 -15.76 -3.25 -1.29
C GLU A 143 -14.99 -2.92 0.00
N ASP A 144 -14.53 -3.95 0.71
CA ASP A 144 -13.77 -3.84 1.96
C ASP A 144 -12.33 -3.35 1.75
N GLY A 145 -11.91 -3.12 0.51
CA GLY A 145 -10.57 -2.73 0.12
C GLY A 145 -9.59 -3.91 0.01
N LEU A 146 -8.48 -3.67 -0.69
CA LEU A 146 -7.45 -4.67 -0.91
C LEU A 146 -6.48 -4.70 0.28
N LEU A 147 -6.33 -5.88 0.90
CA LEU A 147 -5.33 -6.11 1.94
C LEU A 147 -3.98 -6.43 1.29
N LEU A 148 -2.98 -5.57 1.53
CA LEU A 148 -1.59 -5.86 1.20
C LEU A 148 -0.83 -6.22 2.47
N VAL A 149 0.01 -7.24 2.35
CA VAL A 149 0.87 -7.71 3.43
C VAL A 149 2.30 -7.71 2.93
N ALA A 150 3.14 -6.87 3.51
CA ALA A 150 4.58 -6.91 3.32
C ALA A 150 5.21 -7.57 4.54
N ASP A 151 6.12 -8.51 4.30
CA ASP A 151 6.72 -9.33 5.36
C ASP A 151 8.22 -9.46 5.13
N VAL A 152 9.00 -9.13 6.15
CA VAL A 152 10.45 -9.23 6.11
C VAL A 152 10.92 -10.00 7.32
N THR A 153 11.62 -11.10 7.08
CA THR A 153 12.24 -11.92 8.12
C THR A 153 13.75 -11.85 8.00
N VAL A 154 14.42 -11.53 9.11
CA VAL A 154 15.87 -11.44 9.21
C VAL A 154 16.39 -12.28 10.37
N ARG A 155 17.64 -12.73 10.29
CA ARG A 155 18.29 -13.39 11.40
C ARG A 155 18.67 -12.36 12.47
N TYR A 156 18.44 -12.68 13.73
CA TYR A 156 18.85 -11.82 14.83
C TYR A 156 20.37 -11.86 15.00
N ALA A 157 21.04 -10.71 14.96
CA ALA A 157 22.50 -10.64 15.00
C ALA A 157 23.06 -10.72 16.42
N GLY A 158 22.23 -10.48 17.44
CA GLY A 158 22.66 -10.51 18.83
C GLY A 158 22.69 -11.92 19.46
N ASN A 159 22.40 -13.00 18.72
CA ASN A 159 22.40 -14.40 19.18
C ASN A 159 23.80 -14.97 19.46
#